data_AF-A0A2L0N653-F1
#
_entry.id   AF-A0A2L0N653-F1
#
_cell.length_a   1.000
_cell.length_b   1.000
_cell.length_c   1.000
_cell.angle_alpha   90.00
_cell.angle_beta   90.00
_cell.angle_gamma   90.00
#
_symmetry.space_group_name_H-M   'P 1'
#
loop_
_entity.id
_entity.type
_entity.pdbx_description
1 polymer ?
#
loop_
_entity_poly.entity_id
_entity_poly.type
_entity_poly.pdbx_seq_one_letter_code
_entity_poly.pdbx_strand_id
1 'polypeptide(L)'
;MPAGSPVETAGDEVAGFTAERGIAFLPFLPIAVGGHAGADGPVAEVARVIGATPARTAQVWLLHRSPDVLPLPGTGSAGAWRRTWALRGSA
;
A
#
# COMPACT_ATOMS: atom_id res chain seq x y z
N MET A 1 1.39 -12.57 -10.63
CA MET A 1 0.93 -13.71 -9.80
C MET A 1 -0.59 -13.64 -9.75
N PRO A 2 -1.32 -14.76 -9.74
CA PRO A 2 -2.77 -14.70 -9.62
C PRO A 2 -3.15 -14.13 -8.25
N ALA A 3 -4.15 -13.25 -8.23
CA ALA A 3 -4.72 -12.72 -6.99
C ALA A 3 -5.21 -13.88 -6.10
N GLY A 4 -4.81 -13.90 -4.84
CA GLY A 4 -5.15 -14.94 -3.87
C GLY A 4 -4.07 -16.01 -3.69
N SER A 5 -2.83 -15.74 -4.08
CA SER A 5 -1.71 -16.65 -3.78
C SER A 5 -1.43 -16.73 -2.26
N PRO A 6 -0.90 -17.85 -1.74
CA PRO A 6 -0.57 -17.99 -0.30
C PRO A 6 0.36 -16.88 0.24
N VAL A 7 1.20 -16.30 -0.63
CA VAL A 7 2.07 -15.17 -0.29
C VAL A 7 1.27 -13.87 -0.13
N GLU A 8 0.23 -13.66 -0.93
CA GLU A 8 -0.68 -12.52 -0.77
C GLU A 8 -1.55 -12.66 0.48
N THR A 9 -2.09 -13.86 0.75
CA THR A 9 -2.95 -14.08 1.92
C THR A 9 -2.16 -14.03 3.23
N ALA A 10 -0.89 -14.45 3.25
CA ALA A 10 -0.03 -14.33 4.44
C ALA A 10 0.16 -12.87 4.89
N GLY A 11 0.22 -11.92 3.95
CA GLY A 11 0.29 -10.50 4.28
C GLY A 11 -0.96 -10.00 5.01
N ASP A 12 -2.14 -10.52 4.63
CA ASP A 12 -3.42 -10.17 5.22
C ASP A 12 -3.57 -10.74 6.63
N GLU A 13 -3.12 -11.97 6.86
CA GLU A 13 -3.10 -12.58 8.19
C GLU A 13 -2.21 -11.80 9.16
N VAL A 14 -1.00 -11.41 8.74
CA VAL A 14 -0.08 -10.61 9.55
C VAL A 14 -0.66 -9.22 9.83
N ALA A 15 -1.31 -8.60 8.84
CA ALA A 15 -1.98 -7.31 9.02
C ALA A 15 -3.12 -7.40 10.05
N GLY A 16 -3.91 -8.48 10.03
CA GLY A 16 -4.95 -8.72 11.04
C GLY A 16 -4.37 -8.91 12.44
N PHE A 17 -3.37 -9.80 12.58
CA PHE A 17 -2.72 -10.08 13.86
C PHE A 17 -2.12 -8.84 14.51
N THR A 18 -1.48 -7.99 13.71
CA THR A 18 -0.81 -6.76 14.16
C THR A 18 -1.82 -5.68 14.55
N ALA A 19 -2.90 -5.53 13.78
CA ALA A 19 -3.98 -4.59 14.08
C ALA A 19 -4.69 -4.91 15.42
N GLU A 20 -4.96 -6.18 15.70
CA GLU A 20 -5.53 -6.61 17.00
C GLU A 20 -4.65 -6.25 18.21
N ARG A 21 -3.36 -6.00 18.00
CA ARG A 21 -2.34 -5.80 19.04
C ARG A 21 -1.77 -4.39 19.07
N GLY A 22 -2.24 -3.48 18.20
CA GLY A 22 -1.68 -2.13 18.06
C GLY A 22 -0.21 -2.15 17.63
N ILE A 23 0.20 -3.13 16.82
CA ILE A 23 1.56 -3.25 16.28
C ILE A 23 1.56 -2.67 14.87
N ALA A 24 2.51 -1.79 14.55
CA ALA A 24 2.63 -1.26 13.19
C ALA A 24 3.05 -2.35 12.20
N PHE A 25 2.33 -2.48 11.09
CA PHE A 25 2.63 -3.37 9.99
C PHE A 25 3.23 -2.60 8.80
N LEU A 26 4.46 -2.96 8.43
CA LEU A 26 5.18 -2.36 7.31
C LEU A 26 5.28 -3.39 6.18
N PRO A 27 4.33 -3.42 5.24
CA PRO A 27 4.40 -4.38 4.14
C PRO A 27 5.63 -4.11 3.27
N PHE A 28 6.34 -5.18 2.91
CA PHE A 28 7.55 -5.09 2.08
C PHE A 28 7.19 -4.95 0.60
N LEU A 29 7.82 -3.97 -0.07
CA LEU A 29 7.59 -3.63 -1.49
C LEU A 29 6.10 -3.58 -1.90
N PRO A 30 5.23 -2.86 -1.16
CA PRO A 30 3.78 -3.01 -1.26
C PRO A 30 3.20 -2.50 -2.59
N ILE A 31 4.00 -1.74 -3.35
CA ILE A 31 3.60 -1.15 -4.64
C ILE A 31 4.29 -1.87 -5.82
N ALA A 32 5.52 -2.36 -5.61
CA ALA A 32 6.35 -2.92 -6.69
C ALA A 32 6.06 -4.40 -6.95
N VAL A 33 5.54 -5.14 -5.96
CA VAL A 33 5.27 -6.58 -6.09
C VAL A 33 3.89 -6.83 -6.70
N GLY A 34 3.83 -7.78 -7.64
CA GLY A 34 2.57 -8.28 -8.20
C GLY A 34 1.98 -7.45 -9.36
N GLY A 35 2.53 -6.28 -9.69
CA GLY A 35 2.09 -5.48 -10.85
C GLY A 35 0.78 -4.70 -10.64
N HIS A 36 0.24 -4.69 -9.42
CA HIS A 36 -1.04 -4.05 -9.08
C HIS A 36 -1.11 -2.56 -9.46
N ALA A 37 0.00 -1.85 -9.24
CA ALA A 37 0.17 -0.43 -9.55
C ALA A 37 0.88 -0.18 -10.89
N GLY A 38 0.91 -1.17 -11.79
CA GLY A 38 1.37 -0.99 -13.17
C GLY A 38 0.39 -0.17 -14.00
N ALA A 39 0.82 0.28 -15.19
CA ALA A 39 -0.02 1.06 -16.11
C ALA A 39 -1.30 0.31 -16.54
N ASP A 40 -1.19 -1.02 -16.70
CA ASP A 40 -2.31 -1.91 -17.02
C ASP A 40 -2.77 -2.73 -15.79
N GLY A 41 -2.33 -2.33 -14.60
CA GLY A 41 -2.66 -3.01 -13.35
C GLY A 41 -4.07 -2.68 -12.87
N PRO A 42 -4.66 -3.50 -11.98
CA PRO A 42 -6.01 -3.31 -11.44
C PRO A 42 -6.23 -1.95 -10.77
N VAL A 43 -5.18 -1.28 -10.28
CA VAL A 43 -5.28 0.05 -9.65
C VAL A 43 -5.35 1.18 -10.69
N ALA A 44 -4.94 0.93 -11.93
CA ALA A 44 -4.79 1.97 -12.94
C ALA A 44 -6.12 2.66 -13.30
N GLU A 45 -7.21 1.91 -13.37
CA GLU A 45 -8.52 2.47 -13.71
C GLU A 45 -9.03 3.42 -12.62
N VAL A 46 -8.89 3.03 -11.35
CA VAL A 46 -9.26 3.91 -10.22
C VAL A 46 -8.38 5.16 -10.22
N ALA A 47 -7.08 5.01 -10.45
CA ALA A 47 -6.15 6.13 -10.53
C ALA A 47 -6.54 7.14 -11.61
N ARG A 48 -6.98 6.66 -12.78
CA ARG A 48 -7.49 7.50 -13.88
C ARG A 48 -8.74 8.27 -13.47
N VAL A 49 -9.70 7.62 -12.81
CA VAL A 49 -10.95 8.24 -12.35
C VAL A 49 -10.70 9.38 -11.37
N ILE A 50 -9.74 9.20 -10.45
CA ILE A 50 -9.45 10.19 -9.39
C ILE A 50 -8.33 11.17 -9.75
N GLY A 51 -7.76 11.10 -10.96
CA GLY A 51 -6.67 11.97 -11.40
C GLY A 51 -5.35 11.77 -10.65
N ALA A 52 -5.03 10.54 -10.23
CA ALA A 52 -3.81 10.18 -9.49
C ALA A 52 -2.95 9.16 -10.27
N THR A 53 -1.74 8.90 -9.78
CA THR A 53 -0.90 7.81 -10.32
C THR A 53 -1.27 6.47 -9.68
N PRO A 54 -1.16 5.33 -10.39
CA PRO A 54 -1.48 4.02 -9.82
C PRO A 54 -0.70 3.72 -8.52
N ALA A 55 0.59 4.11 -8.47
CA ALA A 55 1.41 3.98 -7.27
C ALA A 55 0.87 4.79 -6.09
N ARG A 56 0.42 6.03 -6.32
CA ARG A 56 -0.16 6.88 -5.26
C ARG A 56 -1.51 6.34 -4.80
N THR A 57 -2.35 5.89 -5.72
CA THR A 57 -3.65 5.29 -5.41
C THR A 57 -3.48 4.03 -4.57
N ALA A 58 -2.56 3.13 -4.95
CA ALA A 58 -2.25 1.93 -4.17
C ALA A 58 -1.72 2.27 -2.77
N GLN A 59 -0.86 3.29 -2.66
CA GLN A 59 -0.34 3.73 -1.36
C GLN A 59 -1.44 4.27 -0.43
N VAL A 60 -2.34 5.11 -0.96
CA VAL A 60 -3.47 5.65 -0.19
C VAL A 60 -4.45 4.54 0.20
N TRP A 61 -4.73 3.60 -0.71
CA TRP A 61 -5.57 2.44 -0.41
C TRP A 61 -5.02 1.61 0.76
N LEU A 62 -3.70 1.37 0.80
CA LEU A 62 -3.06 0.67 1.92
C LEU A 62 -3.16 1.42 3.25
N LEU A 63 -3.01 2.76 3.22
CA LEU A 63 -3.16 3.60 4.41
C LEU A 63 -4.60 3.59 4.95
N HIS A 64 -5.61 3.48 4.09
CA HIS A 64 -7.00 3.34 4.53
C HIS A 64 -7.35 1.96 5.08
N ARG A 65 -6.57 0.92 4.76
CA ARG A 65 -6.91 -0.46 5.12
C ARG A 65 -6.89 -0.68 6.64
N SER A 66 -5.99 -0.01 7.35
CA SER A 66 -5.93 -0.02 8.81
C SER A 66 -5.03 1.11 9.32
N PRO A 67 -5.32 1.70 10.48
CA PRO A 67 -4.44 2.70 11.11
C PRO A 67 -3.04 2.14 11.44
N ASP A 68 -2.86 0.83 11.51
CA ASP A 68 -1.59 0.23 11.87
C ASP A 68 -0.71 -0.07 10.64
N VAL A 69 -1.24 0.14 9.43
CA VAL A 69 -0.51 -0.09 8.18
C VAL A 69 0.32 1.14 7.82
N LEU A 70 1.63 0.93 7.64
CA LEU A 70 2.57 1.95 7.18
C LEU A 70 3.32 1.43 5.93
N PRO A 71 2.79 1.67 4.71
CA PRO A 71 3.40 1.16 3.50
C PRO A 71 4.75 1.84 3.25
N LEU A 72 5.79 1.03 3.04
CA LEU A 72 7.13 1.52 2.75
C LEU A 72 7.16 2.30 1.43
N PRO A 73 7.47 3.61 1.45
CA PRO A 73 7.68 4.38 0.24
C PRO A 73 9.15 4.18 -0.16
N GLY A 74 9.42 3.50 -1.27
CA GLY A 74 10.78 3.14 -1.73
C GLY A 74 11.91 4.03 -1.17
N THR A 75 12.87 3.41 -0.48
CA THR A 75 13.75 4.02 0.53
C THR A 75 14.85 4.96 0.01
N GLY A 76 14.77 5.41 -1.25
CA GLY A 76 15.83 6.21 -1.89
C GLY A 76 15.95 7.67 -1.41
N SER A 77 15.04 8.17 -0.57
CA SER A 77 15.04 9.57 -0.12
C SER A 77 14.21 9.79 1.15
N ALA A 78 14.73 10.59 2.10
CA ALA A 78 13.95 11.10 3.23
C ALA A 78 12.70 11.91 2.80
N GLY A 79 12.70 12.49 1.60
CA GLY A 79 11.55 13.18 1.04
C GLY A 79 10.37 12.24 0.71
N ALA A 80 10.64 10.98 0.38
CA ALA A 80 9.60 9.99 0.11
C ALA A 80 8.79 9.66 1.37
N TRP A 81 9.48 9.59 2.52
CA TRP A 81 8.84 9.40 3.83
C TRP A 81 7.92 10.57 4.19
N ARG A 82 8.38 11.82 4.06
CA ARG A 82 7.55 13.00 4.36
C ARG A 82 6.26 13.04 3.55
N ARG A 83 6.33 12.74 2.25
CA ARG A 83 5.13 12.69 1.38
C ARG A 83 4.15 11.60 1.80
N THR A 84 4.65 10.44 2.22
CA THR A 84 3.82 9.32 2.68
C THR A 84 3.11 9.65 3.98
N TRP A 85 3.81 10.29 4.92
CA TRP A 85 3.22 10.78 6.16
C TRP A 85 2.14 11.84 5.91
N ALA A 86 2.34 12.74 4.96
CA ALA A 86 1.33 13.73 4.60
C ALA A 86 0.04 13.07 4.05
N LEU A 87 0.14 11.97 3.29
CA LEU A 87 -1.03 11.24 2.80
C LEU A 87 -1.87 10.66 3.94
N ARG A 88 -1.24 10.22 5.03
CA ARG A 88 -1.97 9.64 6.17
C ARG A 88 -2.84 10.66 6.91
N GLY A 89 -2.40 11.92 7.01
CA GLY A 89 -3.26 12.98 7.56
C GLY A 89 -4.41 13.39 6.64
N SER A 90 -4.46 12.84 5.41
CA SER A 90 -5.45 13.16 4.38
C SER A 90 -6.40 12.00 4.08
N ALA A 91 -6.18 10.85 4.72
CA ALA A 91 -6.91 9.59 4.54
C ALA A 91 -7.82 9.30 5.75
#